data_AF-A0A0N4UFN5-F1
#
_entry.id   AF-A0A0N4UFN5-F1
#
_cell.length_a   1.000
_cell.length_b   1.000
_cell.length_c   1.000
_cell.angle_alpha   90.00
_cell.angle_beta   90.00
_cell.angle_gamma   90.00
#
_symmetry.space_group_name_H-M   'P 1'
#
loop_
_entity.id
_entity.type
_entity.pdbx_description
1 polymer ?
#
loop_
_entity_poly.entity_id
_entity_poly.type
_entity_poly.pdbx_seq_one_letter_code
_entity_poly.pdbx_strand_id
1 'polypeptide(L)'
;MFRLHYGLPQDVRIIGDEYIREEFRRHKNANREQVLTFLKEWTSYCVLLSKQLSQHGLVKGTIGKSLEPSSLDDFSNEQLQQLLALKIETAKQKV
;
A
#
# COMPACT_ATOMS: atom_id res chain seq x y z
N MET A 1 7.23 7.01 7.77
CA MET A 1 6.49 5.75 7.53
C MET A 1 5.82 5.22 8.79
N PHE A 2 6.51 4.52 9.71
CA PHE A 2 5.89 3.96 10.93
C PHE A 2 5.07 4.97 11.76
N ARG A 3 5.54 6.22 11.86
CA ARG A 3 4.78 7.30 12.53
C ARG A 3 3.40 7.57 11.91
N LEU A 4 3.28 7.48 10.59
CA LEU A 4 2.00 7.66 9.89
C LEU A 4 1.09 6.46 10.12
N HIS A 5 1.63 5.24 10.19
CA HIS A 5 0.84 4.03 10.41
C HIS A 5 0.11 4.02 11.77
N TYR A 6 0.53 4.80 12.76
CA TYR A 6 -0.26 4.96 14.00
C TYR A 6 -1.65 5.55 13.77
N GLY A 7 -1.87 6.29 12.68
CA GLY A 7 -3.20 6.80 12.31
C GLY A 7 -4.07 5.79 11.56
N LEU A 8 -3.56 4.61 11.22
CA LEU A 8 -4.32 3.57 10.52
C LEU A 8 -5.12 2.69 11.50
N PRO A 9 -6.23 2.06 11.04
CA PRO A 9 -6.87 0.97 11.77
C PRO A 9 -5.85 -0.12 12.14
N GLN A 10 -6.02 -0.75 13.30
CA GLN A 10 -5.03 -1.67 13.87
C GLN A 10 -4.62 -2.79 12.91
N ASP A 11 -5.58 -3.43 12.25
CA ASP A 11 -5.31 -4.55 11.33
C ASP A 11 -4.47 -4.10 10.12
N VAL A 12 -4.80 -2.92 9.58
CA VAL A 12 -4.05 -2.32 8.46
C VAL A 12 -2.65 -1.91 8.90
N ARG A 13 -2.50 -1.35 10.10
CA ARG A 13 -1.19 -0.97 10.67
C ARG A 13 -0.28 -2.18 10.81
N ILE A 14 -0.79 -3.30 11.35
CA ILE A 14 0.03 -4.51 11.58
C ILE A 14 0.59 -5.04 10.27
N ILE A 15 -0.28 -5.23 9.27
CA ILE A 15 0.09 -5.73 7.94
C ILE A 15 1.06 -4.76 7.26
N GLY A 16 0.76 -3.46 7.32
CA GLY A 16 1.60 -2.42 6.71
C GLY A 16 2.99 -2.31 7.35
N ASP A 17 3.08 -2.39 8.68
CA ASP A 17 4.36 -2.33 9.40
C ASP A 17 5.26 -3.53 9.07
N GLU A 18 4.68 -4.72 9.00
CA GLU A 18 5.41 -5.93 8.58
C GLU A 18 5.92 -5.81 7.15
N TYR A 19 5.06 -5.38 6.22
CA TYR A 19 5.42 -5.14 4.83
C TYR A 19 6.58 -4.15 4.69
N ILE A 20 6.54 -3.01 5.42
CA ILE A 20 7.65 -2.02 5.39
C ILE A 20 8.96 -2.64 5.85
N ARG A 21 8.96 -3.40 6.95
CA ARG A 21 10.19 -4.03 7.45
C ARG A 21 10.78 -4.98 6.41
N GLU A 22 9.94 -5.78 5.79
CA GLU A 22 10.36 -6.75 4.79
C GLU A 22 10.87 -6.08 3.51
N GLU A 23 10.19 -5.05 3.01
CA GLU A 23 10.62 -4.32 1.82
C GLU A 23 11.95 -3.60 2.03
N PHE A 24 12.16 -2.96 3.18
CA PHE A 24 13.45 -2.35 3.51
C PHE A 24 14.56 -3.39 3.67
N ARG A 25 14.24 -4.58 4.21
CA ARG A 25 15.19 -5.70 4.31
C ARG A 25 15.60 -6.19 2.91
N ARG A 26 14.65 -6.34 1.98
CA ARG A 26 14.90 -6.77 0.59
C ARG A 26 15.77 -5.79 -0.19
N HIS A 27 15.60 -4.49 0.06
CA HIS A 27 16.33 -3.43 -0.64
C HIS A 27 17.67 -3.04 0.00
N LYS A 28 18.14 -3.75 1.04
CA LYS A 28 19.39 -3.45 1.76
C LYS A 28 20.63 -3.37 0.85
N ASN A 29 20.66 -4.15 -0.22
CA ASN A 29 21.79 -4.24 -1.17
C ASN A 29 21.44 -3.67 -2.55
N ALA A 30 20.36 -2.89 -2.65
CA ALA A 30 19.95 -2.28 -3.92
C ALA A 30 21.01 -1.29 -4.42
N ASN A 31 21.18 -1.20 -5.74
CA ASN A 31 22.10 -0.24 -6.34
C ASN A 31 21.57 1.20 -6.21
N ARG A 32 22.41 2.20 -6.52
CA ARG A 32 22.04 3.61 -6.36
C ARG A 32 20.77 4.00 -7.12
N GLU A 33 20.59 3.51 -8.34
CA GLU A 33 19.42 3.82 -9.18
C GLU A 33 18.14 3.24 -8.59
N GLN A 34 18.19 1.98 -8.15
CA GLN A 34 17.09 1.30 -7.47
C GLN A 34 16.73 2.01 -6.17
N VAL A 35 17.72 2.43 -5.37
CA VAL A 35 17.49 3.16 -4.11
C VAL A 35 16.80 4.50 -4.38
N LEU A 36 17.17 5.24 -5.44
CA LEU A 36 16.52 6.50 -5.78
C LEU A 36 15.04 6.31 -6.16
N THR A 37 14.75 5.31 -7.00
CA THR A 37 13.37 4.95 -7.34
C THR A 37 12.59 4.51 -6.10
N PHE A 38 13.17 3.65 -5.27
CA PHE A 38 12.58 3.17 -4.03
C PHE A 38 12.20 4.33 -3.09
N LEU A 39 13.14 5.25 -2.82
CA LEU A 39 12.89 6.40 -1.97
C LEU A 39 11.82 7.35 -2.54
N LYS A 40 11.76 7.51 -3.87
CA LYS A 40 10.71 8.30 -4.54
C LYS A 40 9.32 7.70 -4.31
N GLU A 41 9.18 6.39 -4.48
CA GLU A 41 7.90 5.70 -4.27
C GLU A 41 7.46 5.75 -2.80
N TRP A 42 8.36 5.48 -1.85
CA TRP A 42 8.05 5.60 -0.42
C TRP A 42 7.72 7.03 0.01
N THR A 43 8.36 8.03 -0.60
CA THR A 43 8.02 9.44 -0.37
C THR A 43 6.60 9.73 -0.87
N SER A 44 6.26 9.26 -2.07
CA SER A 44 4.93 9.41 -2.66
C SER A 44 3.85 8.74 -1.81
N TYR A 45 4.10 7.52 -1.33
CA TYR A 45 3.25 6.81 -0.37
C TYR A 45 3.05 7.61 0.93
N CYS A 46 4.12 8.13 1.52
CA CYS A 46 4.02 8.93 2.75
C CYS A 46 3.19 10.20 2.56
N VAL A 47 3.35 10.89 1.43
CA VAL A 47 2.58 12.10 1.08
C VAL A 47 1.11 11.76 0.90
N LEU A 48 0.78 10.68 0.18
CA LEU A 48 -0.59 10.19 0.01
C LEU A 48 -1.23 9.88 1.37
N LEU A 49 -0.56 9.05 2.17
CA LEU A 49 -1.07 8.62 3.47
C LEU A 49 -1.24 9.80 4.43
N SER A 50 -0.28 10.74 4.47
CA SER A 50 -0.40 11.94 5.30
C SER A 50 -1.60 12.81 4.91
N LYS A 51 -1.96 12.89 3.62
CA LYS A 51 -3.18 13.59 3.16
C LYS A 51 -4.44 12.86 3.62
N GLN A 52 -4.44 11.53 3.56
CA GLN A 52 -5.59 10.70 3.99
C GLN A 52 -5.80 10.71 5.51
N LEU A 53 -4.72 10.80 6.28
CA LEU A 53 -4.77 10.89 7.74
C LEU A 53 -4.92 12.32 8.26
N SER A 54 -4.96 13.33 7.38
CA SER A 54 -5.33 14.70 7.76
C SER A 54 -6.79 14.76 8.19
N GLN A 55 -7.18 15.80 8.94
CA GLN A 55 -8.58 15.97 9.37
C GLN A 55 -9.57 15.87 8.21
N HIS A 56 -9.27 16.52 7.07
CA HIS A 56 -10.09 16.43 5.86
C HIS A 56 -10.12 15.04 5.23
N GLY A 57 -9.01 14.29 5.30
CA GLY A 57 -8.92 12.94 4.77
C GLY A 57 -9.70 11.93 5.63
N LEU A 58 -9.62 12.06 6.96
CA LEU A 58 -10.36 11.23 7.90
C LEU A 58 -11.88 11.40 7.74
N VAL A 59 -12.35 12.63 7.48
CA VAL A 59 -13.77 12.90 7.18
C VAL A 59 -14.23 12.20 5.89
N LYS A 60 -13.36 12.07 4.88
CA LYS A 60 -13.66 11.28 3.67
C LYS A 60 -13.71 9.77 3.94
N GLY A 61 -13.17 9.30 5.07
CA GLY A 61 -13.22 7.90 5.50
C GLY A 61 -12.53 6.91 4.56
N THR A 62 -11.75 7.38 3.58
CA THR A 62 -11.16 6.53 2.54
C THR A 62 -9.65 6.47 2.72
N ILE A 63 -9.15 5.29 3.06
CA ILE A 63 -7.72 4.96 3.12
C ILE A 63 -7.36 4.17 1.87
N GLY A 64 -6.23 4.52 1.23
CA GLY A 64 -5.77 3.89 -0.01
C GLY A 64 -6.23 4.60 -1.30
N LYS A 65 -5.72 4.14 -2.45
CA LYS A 65 -6.03 4.67 -3.78
C LYS A 65 -6.67 3.56 -4.61
N SER A 66 -7.65 3.89 -5.45
CA SER A 66 -8.16 2.97 -6.47
C SER A 66 -7.02 2.53 -7.39
N LEU A 67 -6.97 1.23 -7.71
CA LEU A 67 -6.04 0.68 -8.67
C LEU A 67 -6.45 1.12 -10.08
N GLU A 68 -5.57 1.83 -10.78
CA GLU A 68 -5.81 2.26 -12.16
C GLU A 68 -5.85 1.02 -13.07
N PRO A 69 -6.78 0.92 -14.04
CA PRO A 69 -6.87 -0.24 -14.92
C PRO A 69 -5.57 -0.55 -15.66
N SER A 70 -4.81 0.47 -16.05
CA SER A 70 -3.51 0.31 -16.73
C SER A 70 -2.45 -0.34 -15.85
N SER A 71 -2.58 -0.29 -14.52
CA SER A 71 -1.66 -0.99 -13.62
C SER A 71 -1.85 -2.50 -13.62
N LEU A 72 -2.98 -3.00 -14.14
CA LEU A 72 -3.23 -4.44 -14.25
C LEU A 72 -2.36 -5.09 -15.33
N ASP A 73 -1.91 -4.31 -16.32
CA ASP A 73 -1.06 -4.79 -17.41
C ASP A 73 0.35 -5.18 -16.92
N ASP A 74 0.78 -4.64 -15.78
CA ASP A 74 2.08 -4.93 -15.15
C ASP A 74 2.05 -6.19 -14.25
N PHE A 75 0.89 -6.79 -14.03
CA PHE A 75 0.72 -7.90 -13.09
C PHE A 75 0.98 -9.24 -13.79
N SER A 76 1.60 -10.17 -13.07
CA SER A 76 1.67 -11.57 -13.53
C SER A 76 0.29 -12.23 -13.52
N ASN A 77 0.11 -13.29 -14.30
CA ASN A 77 -1.13 -14.08 -14.29
C ASN A 77 -1.49 -14.58 -12.88
N GLU A 78 -0.49 -14.94 -12.07
CA GLU A 78 -0.70 -15.36 -10.67
C GLU A 78 -1.22 -14.19 -9.82
N GLN A 79 -0.63 -13.00 -9.95
CA GLN A 79 -1.06 -11.82 -9.22
C GLN A 79 -2.48 -11.39 -9.60
N LEU A 80 -2.85 -11.51 -10.89
CA LEU A 80 -4.21 -11.25 -11.36
C LEU A 80 -5.21 -12.26 -10.78
N GLN A 81 -4.85 -13.54 -10.71
CA GLN A 81 -5.68 -14.57 -10.08
C GLN A 81 -5.86 -14.32 -8.58
N GLN A 82 -4.79 -13.97 -7.88
CA GLN A 82 -4.84 -13.61 -6.46
C GLN A 82 -5.72 -12.38 -6.22
N LEU A 83 -5.58 -11.34 -7.05
CA LEU A 83 -6.40 -10.13 -6.96
C LEU A 83 -7.89 -10.42 -7.19
N LEU A 84 -8.20 -11.27 -8.18
CA LEU A 84 -9.57 -11.71 -8.44
C LEU A 84 -10.13 -12.52 -7.26
N ALA A 85 -9.35 -13.43 -6.69
CA ALA A 85 -9.75 -14.21 -5.51
C ALA A 85 -10.05 -13.30 -4.31
N LEU A 86 -9.20 -12.28 -4.05
CA LEU A 86 -9.43 -11.28 -3.02
C LEU A 86 -10.72 -10.47 -3.27
N LYS A 87 -10.97 -10.07 -4.52
CA LYS A 87 -12.21 -9.37 -4.89
C LYS A 87 -13.46 -10.22 -4.62
N ILE A 88 -13.41 -11.52 -4.95
CA ILE A 88 -14.50 -12.46 -4.69
C ILE A 88 -14.71 -12.62 -3.17
N GLU A 89 -13.64 -12.77 -2.40
CA GLU A 89 -13.71 -12.97 -0.95
C GLU A 89 -14.27 -11.76 -0.21
N THR A 90 -13.84 -10.55 -0.59
CA THR A 90 -14.37 -9.30 -0.01
C THR A 90 -15.85 -9.06 -0.36
N ALA A 91 -16.35 -9.64 -1.45
CA ALA A 91 -17.78 -9.60 -1.79
C ALA A 91 -18.63 -10.54 -0.92
N LYS A 92 -18.06 -11.65 -0.41
CA LYS A 92 -18.76 -12.59 0.48
C LYS A 92 -19.04 -12.00 1.86
N GLN A 93 -18.15 -11.14 2.37
CA GLN A 93 -18.26 -10.56 3.72
C GLN A 93 -19.36 -9.47 3.83
N LYS A 94 -20.08 -9.15 2.75
CA LYS A 94 -21.18 -8.17 2.77
C LYS A 94 -22.57 -8.79 3.05
N VAL A 95 -22.63 -10.02 3.56
CA VAL A 95 -23.85 -10.73 4.02
C VAL A 95 -23.73 -11.01 5.50
#